data_AF-A0A5C3P207-F1
#
_entry.id   AF-A0A5C3P207-F1
#
_cell.length_a   1.000
_cell.length_b   1.000
_cell.length_c   1.000
_cell.angle_alpha   90.00
_cell.angle_beta   90.00
_cell.angle_gamma   90.00
#
_symmetry.space_group_name_H-M   'P 1'
#
loop_
_entity.id
_entity.type
_entity.pdbx_description
1 polymer ?
#
loop_
_entity_poly.entity_id
_entity_poly.type
_entity_poly.pdbx_seq_one_letter_code
_entity_poly.pdbx_strand_id
1 'polypeptide(L)'
;MEQERGANRGSYIWGRSVHNTRIERLWFDVTIGFGGKWKTFFLELEHYDGLDVDLPAHIWLIHHLFLHAINQDAQEWSAIWNAHGLHIRGEQTASPHELFLFGVAEHGARGLSHLVRPPPEEPIEDIVNYGVDWEVLQDPILMRHHREHNRDVGGAPPANTTVPSHLSEVTCDPPRCPLHVDVVSMLNQHLSHHFDLASRDMVLRRQLWRSALAFCTPWFE
;
A
#
# COMPACT_ATOMS: atom_id res chain seq x y z
N MET A 1 -4.22 0.83 -22.12
CA MET A 1 -5.62 1.19 -21.87
C MET A 1 -6.27 1.91 -23.04
N GLU A 2 -5.68 2.96 -23.65
CA GLU A 2 -6.29 3.60 -24.84
C GLU A 2 -6.35 2.67 -26.07
N GLN A 3 -5.33 1.84 -26.30
CA GLN A 3 -5.35 0.84 -27.38
C GLN A 3 -6.49 -0.18 -27.27
N GLU A 4 -6.98 -0.42 -26.06
CA GLU A 4 -8.05 -1.38 -25.76
C GLU A 4 -9.43 -0.68 -25.59
N ARG A 5 -9.46 0.61 -25.25
CA ARG A 5 -10.68 1.30 -24.76
C ARG A 5 -10.99 2.65 -25.42
N GLY A 6 -10.14 3.14 -26.32
CA GLY A 6 -10.30 4.42 -27.05
C GLY A 6 -9.69 5.64 -26.34
N ALA A 7 -9.35 6.67 -27.13
CA ALA A 7 -8.75 7.93 -26.67
C ALA A 7 -9.79 8.93 -26.12
N ASN A 8 -9.35 9.91 -25.32
CA ASN A 8 -10.18 11.00 -24.76
C ASN A 8 -11.36 10.59 -23.86
N ARG A 9 -11.27 9.42 -23.21
CA ARG A 9 -12.36 8.91 -22.34
C ARG A 9 -12.39 9.46 -20.91
N GLY A 10 -11.39 10.25 -20.50
CA GLY A 10 -11.19 10.57 -19.09
C GLY A 10 -10.77 9.36 -18.25
N SER A 11 -10.29 8.26 -18.89
CA SER A 11 -9.77 7.04 -18.24
C SER A 11 -8.63 7.29 -17.25
N TYR A 12 -8.08 8.49 -17.28
CA TYR A 12 -6.99 8.96 -16.45
C TYR A 12 -7.39 10.34 -15.91
N ILE A 13 -7.74 10.39 -14.64
CA ILE A 13 -8.04 11.64 -13.93
C ILE A 13 -6.69 12.22 -13.49
N TRP A 14 -6.18 13.15 -14.29
CA TRP A 14 -4.96 13.89 -13.98
C TRP A 14 -5.33 15.30 -13.54
N GLY A 15 -4.89 15.72 -12.36
CA GLY A 15 -5.26 17.02 -11.82
C GLY A 15 -4.93 17.15 -10.34
N ARG A 16 -5.46 18.23 -9.72
CA ARG A 16 -5.25 18.54 -8.30
C ARG A 16 -5.50 17.31 -7.42
N SER A 17 -4.66 17.16 -6.40
CA SER A 17 -4.65 16.02 -5.45
C SER A 17 -5.99 15.76 -4.74
N VAL A 18 -6.95 16.69 -4.83
CA VAL A 18 -8.34 16.54 -4.35
C VAL A 18 -9.14 15.41 -5.01
N HIS A 19 -8.69 14.89 -6.16
CA HIS A 19 -9.31 13.72 -6.81
C HIS A 19 -8.76 12.38 -6.27
N ASN A 20 -7.65 12.40 -5.53
CA ASN A 20 -7.02 11.22 -4.94
C ASN A 20 -7.42 11.00 -3.47
N THR A 21 -8.33 11.84 -2.97
CA THR A 21 -8.72 11.93 -1.56
C THR A 21 -9.16 10.60 -0.95
N ARG A 22 -9.86 9.74 -1.72
CA ARG A 22 -10.28 8.41 -1.25
C ARG A 22 -9.12 7.43 -1.10
N ILE A 23 -8.16 7.46 -2.02
CA ILE A 23 -6.94 6.65 -1.94
C ILE A 23 -6.08 7.14 -0.77
N GLU A 24 -6.02 8.44 -0.53
CA GLU A 24 -5.27 9.02 0.58
C GLU A 24 -5.89 8.71 1.95
N ARG A 25 -7.22 8.71 2.04
CA ARG A 25 -7.92 8.20 3.22
C ARG A 25 -7.59 6.73 3.47
N LEU A 26 -7.63 5.91 2.42
CA LEU A 26 -7.23 4.50 2.52
C LEU A 26 -5.78 4.36 3.01
N TRP A 27 -4.84 5.17 2.51
CA TRP A 27 -3.45 5.17 2.98
C TRP A 27 -3.31 5.58 4.46
N PHE A 28 -4.11 6.54 4.90
CA PHE A 28 -4.20 6.89 6.32
C PHE A 28 -4.71 5.71 7.16
N ASP A 29 -5.77 5.05 6.72
CA ASP A 29 -6.35 3.88 7.40
C ASP A 29 -5.39 2.67 7.40
N VAL A 30 -4.63 2.46 6.33
CA VAL A 30 -3.52 1.47 6.25
C VAL A 30 -2.44 1.78 7.29
N THR A 31 -2.04 3.05 7.37
CA THR A 31 -1.00 3.51 8.29
C THR A 31 -1.44 3.33 9.74
N ILE A 32 -2.68 3.64 10.07
CA ILE A 32 -3.22 3.41 11.42
C ILE A 32 -3.42 1.92 11.69
N GLY A 33 -3.92 1.17 10.71
CA GLY A 33 -4.36 -0.22 10.88
C GLY A 33 -3.22 -1.20 11.10
N PHE A 34 -2.17 -1.13 10.27
CA PHE A 34 -1.00 -2.00 10.45
C PHE A 34 0.35 -1.35 10.11
N GLY A 35 0.38 -0.30 9.29
CA GLY A 35 1.65 0.31 8.87
C GLY A 35 2.42 0.97 10.01
N GLY A 36 1.71 1.61 10.95
CA GLY A 36 2.29 2.41 12.02
C GLY A 36 3.18 1.61 12.96
N LYS A 37 2.75 0.40 13.35
CA LYS A 37 3.56 -0.48 14.22
C LYS A 37 4.88 -0.88 13.55
N TRP A 38 4.84 -1.18 12.25
CA TRP A 38 6.03 -1.56 11.49
C TRP A 38 6.95 -0.37 11.24
N LYS A 39 6.38 0.81 10.96
CA LYS A 39 7.14 2.06 10.85
C LYS A 39 7.90 2.35 12.14
N THR A 40 7.23 2.32 13.29
CA THR A 40 7.88 2.52 14.59
C THR A 40 8.95 1.46 14.85
N PHE A 41 8.64 0.19 14.57
CA PHE A 41 9.60 -0.91 14.71
C PHE A 41 10.89 -0.67 13.89
N PHE A 42 10.78 -0.31 12.61
CA PHE A 42 11.96 -0.05 11.77
C PHE A 42 12.76 1.18 12.22
N LEU A 43 12.08 2.24 12.65
CA LEU A 43 12.75 3.41 13.23
C LEU A 43 13.52 3.05 14.51
N GLU A 44 12.96 2.16 15.35
CA GLU A 44 13.69 1.66 16.52
C GLU A 44 14.91 0.83 16.13
N LEU A 45 14.79 -0.01 15.09
CA LEU A 45 15.92 -0.79 14.60
C LEU A 45 17.04 0.10 14.06
N GLU A 46 16.69 1.15 13.31
CA GLU A 46 17.63 2.13 12.77
C GLU A 46 18.35 2.90 13.88
N HIS A 47 17.59 3.39 14.85
CA HIS A 47 18.15 4.24 15.89
C HIS A 47 18.95 3.46 16.96
N TYR A 48 18.55 2.23 17.29
CA TYR A 48 19.08 1.51 18.44
C TYR A 48 19.72 0.16 18.12
N ASP A 49 19.44 -0.46 16.96
CA ASP A 49 19.80 -1.86 16.69
C ASP A 49 20.61 -2.04 15.40
N GLY A 50 21.22 -0.97 14.89
CA GLY A 50 22.23 -1.02 13.84
C GLY A 50 21.68 -1.26 12.43
N LEU A 51 20.38 -1.05 12.21
CA LEU A 51 19.84 -1.04 10.85
C LEU A 51 20.36 0.19 10.09
N ASP A 52 21.28 -0.06 9.18
CA ASP A 52 21.63 0.87 8.10
C ASP A 52 20.68 0.70 6.90
N VAL A 53 19.95 1.76 6.54
CA VAL A 53 18.98 1.79 5.44
C VAL A 53 19.63 1.92 4.06
N ASP A 54 20.87 2.39 4.01
CA ASP A 54 21.62 2.56 2.75
C ASP A 54 22.34 1.27 2.34
N LEU A 55 22.42 0.27 3.24
CA LEU A 55 23.00 -1.05 2.96
C LEU A 55 21.97 -2.03 2.39
N PRO A 56 22.07 -2.44 1.10
CA PRO A 56 21.12 -3.39 0.51
C PRO A 56 21.06 -4.75 1.21
N ALA A 57 22.16 -5.15 1.85
CA ALA A 57 22.23 -6.38 2.64
C ALA A 57 21.30 -6.34 3.86
N HIS A 58 21.18 -5.19 4.52
CA HIS A 58 20.26 -5.01 5.64
C HIS A 58 18.80 -4.99 5.18
N ILE A 59 18.52 -4.35 4.04
CA ILE A 59 17.18 -4.36 3.41
C ILE A 59 16.79 -5.79 3.05
N TRP A 60 17.71 -6.56 2.46
CA TRP A 60 17.50 -7.99 2.22
C TRP A 60 17.19 -8.74 3.52
N LEU A 61 17.96 -8.51 4.59
CA LEU A 61 17.75 -9.20 5.86
C LEU A 61 16.39 -8.86 6.47
N ILE A 62 15.95 -7.60 6.42
CA ILE A 62 14.59 -7.21 6.83
C ILE A 62 13.54 -7.98 6.04
N HIS A 63 13.70 -8.05 4.71
CA HIS A 63 12.75 -8.76 3.87
C HIS A 63 12.72 -10.25 4.21
N HIS A 64 13.89 -10.87 4.37
CA HIS A 64 14.04 -12.28 4.73
C HIS A 64 13.35 -12.61 6.06
N LEU A 65 13.46 -11.73 7.06
CA LEU A 65 12.93 -11.99 8.40
C LEU A 65 11.45 -11.59 8.56
N PHE A 66 11.02 -10.48 7.95
CA PHE A 66 9.76 -9.82 8.33
C PHE A 66 8.77 -9.64 7.18
N LEU A 67 9.16 -9.81 5.91
CA LEU A 67 8.24 -9.60 4.78
C LEU A 67 7.00 -10.49 4.85
N HIS A 68 7.17 -11.75 5.25
CA HIS A 68 6.03 -12.65 5.41
C HIS A 68 5.06 -12.16 6.50
N ALA A 69 5.58 -11.71 7.64
CA ALA A 69 4.77 -11.17 8.73
C ALA A 69 4.04 -9.87 8.34
N ILE A 70 4.71 -8.98 7.61
CA ILE A 70 4.11 -7.76 7.08
C ILE A 70 2.97 -8.11 6.11
N ASN A 71 3.19 -9.07 5.21
CA ASN A 71 2.17 -9.51 4.27
C ASN A 71 0.97 -10.15 4.97
N GLN A 72 1.18 -10.92 6.03
CA GLN A 72 0.07 -11.44 6.85
C GLN A 72 -0.74 -10.31 7.48
N ASP A 73 -0.08 -9.35 8.12
CA ASP A 73 -0.75 -8.20 8.73
C ASP A 73 -1.55 -7.39 7.69
N ALA A 74 -0.97 -7.20 6.49
CA ALA A 74 -1.63 -6.49 5.39
C ALA A 74 -2.86 -7.25 4.86
N GLN A 75 -2.76 -8.59 4.73
CA GLN A 75 -3.88 -9.44 4.30
C GLN A 75 -5.01 -9.46 5.32
N GLU A 76 -4.69 -9.56 6.61
CA GLU A 76 -5.67 -9.50 7.69
C GLU A 76 -6.35 -8.15 7.75
N TRP A 77 -5.59 -7.06 7.69
CA TRP A 77 -6.15 -5.72 7.62
C TRP A 77 -7.06 -5.55 6.41
N SER A 78 -6.65 -6.05 5.23
CA SER A 78 -7.48 -6.02 4.02
C SER A 78 -8.78 -6.80 4.19
N ALA A 79 -8.74 -7.98 4.83
CA ALA A 79 -9.95 -8.77 5.10
C ALA A 79 -10.90 -8.02 6.06
N ILE A 80 -10.39 -7.43 7.14
CA ILE A 80 -11.16 -6.63 8.10
C ILE A 80 -11.74 -5.39 7.41
N TRP A 81 -10.91 -4.68 6.65
CA TRP A 81 -11.32 -3.48 5.93
C TRP A 81 -12.36 -3.81 4.86
N ASN A 82 -12.30 -4.95 4.18
CA ASN A 82 -13.34 -5.27 3.20
C ASN A 82 -14.67 -5.68 3.85
N ALA A 83 -14.66 -6.07 5.13
CA ALA A 83 -15.85 -6.52 5.86
C ALA A 83 -16.46 -5.45 6.80
N HIS A 84 -15.78 -4.32 7.07
CA HIS A 84 -16.32 -3.29 7.95
C HIS A 84 -17.49 -2.56 7.29
N GLY A 85 -18.50 -2.18 8.08
CA GLY A 85 -19.63 -1.41 7.57
C GLY A 85 -19.24 0.03 7.26
N LEU A 86 -19.47 0.47 6.02
CA LEU A 86 -19.40 1.86 5.62
C LEU A 86 -20.74 2.53 5.83
N HIS A 87 -20.71 3.75 6.35
CA HIS A 87 -21.88 4.61 6.41
C HIS A 87 -21.78 5.68 5.34
N ILE A 88 -22.43 5.43 4.20
CA ILE A 88 -22.52 6.39 3.11
C ILE A 88 -23.82 7.17 3.30
N ARG A 89 -23.73 8.49 3.31
CA ARG A 89 -24.88 9.36 3.59
C ARG A 89 -25.97 9.15 2.54
N GLY A 90 -27.15 8.72 3.00
CA GLY A 90 -28.29 8.45 2.12
C GLY A 90 -28.39 7.00 1.64
N GLU A 91 -27.45 6.15 2.00
CA GLU A 91 -27.46 4.71 1.70
C GLU A 91 -27.57 3.88 2.98
N GLN A 92 -27.91 2.59 2.81
CA GLN A 92 -27.86 1.65 3.94
C GLN A 92 -26.41 1.31 4.26
N THR A 93 -26.14 1.04 5.54
CA THR A 93 -24.83 0.56 5.96
C THR A 93 -24.51 -0.76 5.28
N ALA A 94 -23.41 -0.81 4.54
CA ALA A 94 -22.94 -1.99 3.84
C ALA A 94 -21.40 -2.02 3.85
N SER A 95 -20.82 -3.22 3.82
CA SER A 95 -19.38 -3.38 3.74
C SER A 95 -18.86 -3.13 2.31
N PRO A 96 -17.57 -2.75 2.14
CA PRO A 96 -16.97 -2.66 0.81
C PRO A 96 -17.17 -3.92 -0.04
N HIS A 97 -17.11 -5.10 0.59
CA HIS A 97 -17.37 -6.37 -0.08
C HIS A 97 -18.81 -6.46 -0.60
N GLU A 98 -19.79 -6.11 0.23
CA GLU A 98 -21.21 -6.09 -0.16
C GLU A 98 -21.47 -5.08 -1.27
N LEU A 99 -20.97 -3.85 -1.13
CA LEU A 99 -21.10 -2.81 -2.14
C LEU A 99 -20.50 -3.23 -3.49
N PHE A 100 -19.35 -3.90 -3.47
CA PHE A 100 -18.74 -4.44 -4.68
C PHE A 100 -19.60 -5.55 -5.30
N LEU A 101 -20.03 -6.53 -4.49
CA LEU A 101 -20.80 -7.67 -4.96
C LEU A 101 -22.16 -7.26 -5.54
N PHE A 102 -22.90 -6.42 -4.82
CA PHE A 102 -24.20 -5.90 -5.28
C PHE A 102 -24.01 -4.95 -6.47
N GLY A 103 -22.98 -4.11 -6.46
CA GLY A 103 -22.66 -3.24 -7.60
C GLY A 103 -22.35 -4.01 -8.89
N VAL A 104 -21.63 -5.13 -8.79
CA VAL A 104 -21.40 -6.03 -9.95
C VAL A 104 -22.70 -6.67 -10.44
N ALA A 105 -23.59 -7.06 -9.52
CA ALA A 105 -24.88 -7.65 -9.89
C ALA A 105 -25.83 -6.63 -10.54
N GLU A 106 -25.88 -5.40 -10.03
CA GLU A 106 -26.77 -4.33 -10.49
C GLU A 106 -26.26 -3.64 -11.77
N HIS A 107 -24.97 -3.35 -11.83
CA HIS A 107 -24.38 -2.53 -12.90
C HIS A 107 -23.47 -3.32 -13.86
N GLY A 108 -23.37 -4.63 -13.65
CA GLY A 108 -22.49 -5.50 -14.40
C GLY A 108 -21.02 -5.40 -13.97
N ALA A 109 -20.23 -6.39 -14.38
CA ALA A 109 -18.81 -6.46 -14.08
C ALA A 109 -18.03 -5.33 -14.78
N ARG A 110 -17.61 -4.31 -14.03
CA ARG A 110 -16.70 -3.25 -14.50
C ARG A 110 -15.24 -3.65 -14.19
N GLY A 111 -14.32 -3.36 -15.10
CA GLY A 111 -12.89 -3.71 -14.95
C GLY A 111 -12.51 -5.15 -15.30
N LEU A 112 -13.48 -6.07 -15.46
CA LEU A 112 -13.26 -7.47 -15.87
C LEU A 112 -13.40 -7.66 -17.39
N SER A 113 -12.86 -6.72 -18.16
CA SER A 113 -13.08 -6.62 -19.61
C SER A 113 -12.55 -7.80 -20.42
N HIS A 114 -11.60 -8.55 -19.84
CA HIS A 114 -11.09 -9.79 -20.42
C HIS A 114 -12.04 -10.99 -20.25
N LEU A 115 -13.02 -10.90 -19.35
CA LEU A 115 -13.96 -11.99 -19.04
C LEU A 115 -15.40 -11.67 -19.45
N VAL A 116 -15.79 -10.39 -19.42
CA VAL A 116 -17.16 -9.94 -19.70
C VAL A 116 -17.13 -8.70 -20.59
N ARG A 117 -17.96 -8.71 -21.64
CA ARG A 117 -18.16 -7.53 -22.48
C ARG A 117 -18.75 -6.40 -21.61
N PRO A 118 -18.10 -5.23 -21.53
CA PRO A 118 -18.56 -4.18 -20.64
C PRO A 118 -19.94 -3.68 -21.06
N PRO A 119 -20.79 -3.28 -20.10
CA PRO A 119 -22.02 -2.57 -20.41
C PRO A 119 -21.70 -1.27 -21.17
N PRO A 120 -22.65 -0.75 -21.98
CA PRO A 120 -22.49 0.54 -22.63
C PRO A 120 -22.21 1.61 -21.58
N GLU A 121 -21.09 2.32 -21.73
CA GLU A 121 -20.66 3.31 -20.74
C GLU A 121 -21.49 4.58 -20.86
N GLU A 122 -22.09 4.98 -19.74
CA GLU A 122 -22.78 6.26 -19.63
C GLU A 122 -21.76 7.41 -19.53
N PRO A 123 -22.00 8.54 -20.20
CA PRO A 123 -21.13 9.70 -20.12
C PRO A 123 -21.10 10.25 -18.69
N ILE A 124 -19.91 10.48 -18.14
CA ILE A 124 -19.73 11.14 -16.84
C ILE A 124 -20.12 12.62 -17.00
N GLU A 125 -21.27 13.02 -16.45
CA GLU A 125 -21.81 14.38 -16.61
C GLU A 125 -20.92 15.46 -15.98
N ASP A 126 -20.17 15.14 -14.92
CA ASP A 126 -19.32 16.08 -14.21
C ASP A 126 -17.94 15.49 -13.90
N ILE A 127 -17.07 15.49 -14.91
CA ILE A 127 -15.68 15.02 -14.81
C ILE A 127 -14.88 15.84 -13.78
N VAL A 128 -15.24 17.11 -13.57
CA VAL A 128 -14.50 18.05 -12.71
C VAL A 128 -14.72 17.73 -11.22
N ASN A 129 -15.91 17.30 -10.84
CA ASN A 129 -16.20 16.91 -9.46
C ASN A 129 -16.13 15.39 -9.22
N TYR A 130 -15.93 14.60 -10.27
CA TYR A 130 -15.85 13.15 -10.17
C TYR A 130 -14.65 12.71 -9.31
N GLY A 131 -14.92 11.96 -8.24
CA GLY A 131 -13.88 11.47 -7.32
C GLY A 131 -13.44 12.47 -6.24
N VAL A 132 -14.01 13.69 -6.22
CA VAL A 132 -13.75 14.66 -5.14
C VAL A 132 -14.60 14.31 -3.92
N ASP A 133 -13.93 14.01 -2.82
CA ASP A 133 -14.58 13.81 -1.52
C ASP A 133 -14.62 15.14 -0.74
N TRP A 134 -15.74 15.86 -0.89
CA TRP A 134 -15.95 17.16 -0.26
C TRP A 134 -15.98 17.10 1.26
N GLU A 135 -16.35 15.95 1.84
CA GLU A 135 -16.38 15.76 3.29
C GLU A 135 -14.95 15.61 3.83
N VAL A 136 -14.09 14.86 3.13
CA VAL A 136 -12.68 14.72 3.52
C VAL A 136 -11.90 16.03 3.34
N LEU A 137 -12.22 16.85 2.33
CA LEU A 137 -11.65 18.19 2.19
C LEU A 137 -11.92 19.10 3.40
N GLN A 138 -12.96 18.81 4.17
CA GLN A 138 -13.32 19.53 5.38
C GLN A 138 -12.73 18.91 6.66
N ASP A 139 -12.13 17.72 6.59
CA ASP A 139 -11.50 17.05 7.74
C ASP A 139 -10.06 17.58 7.97
N PRO A 140 -9.81 18.31 9.06
CA PRO A 140 -8.51 18.93 9.30
C PRO A 140 -7.38 17.92 9.58
N ILE A 141 -7.70 16.71 10.05
CA ILE A 141 -6.70 15.67 10.37
C ILE A 141 -6.25 15.00 9.08
N LEU A 142 -7.20 14.58 8.23
CA LEU A 142 -6.90 13.99 6.94
C LEU A 142 -6.18 14.99 6.02
N MET A 143 -6.62 16.26 6.01
CA MET A 143 -5.95 17.31 5.24
C MET A 143 -4.55 17.66 5.77
N ARG A 144 -4.26 17.42 7.04
CA ARG A 144 -2.90 17.57 7.57
C ARG A 144 -1.99 16.46 7.07
N HIS A 145 -2.44 15.19 7.19
CA HIS A 145 -1.73 14.04 6.64
C HIS A 145 -1.47 14.22 5.14
N HIS A 146 -2.48 14.70 4.41
CA HIS A 146 -2.39 15.04 3.00
C HIS A 146 -1.24 16.01 2.69
N ARG A 147 -1.20 17.15 3.37
CA ARG A 147 -0.17 18.20 3.17
C ARG A 147 1.24 17.74 3.57
N GLU A 148 1.35 16.89 4.57
CA GLU A 148 2.62 16.36 5.04
C GLU A 148 3.23 15.38 4.02
N HIS A 149 2.40 14.60 3.33
CA HIS A 149 2.86 13.56 2.39
C HIS A 149 2.86 13.98 0.91
N ASN A 150 2.08 14.99 0.53
CA ASN A 150 2.05 15.53 -0.83
C ASN A 150 2.60 16.96 -0.83
N ARG A 151 3.91 17.12 -1.08
CA ARG A 151 4.48 18.45 -1.35
C ARG A 151 3.81 19.01 -2.61
N ASP A 152 3.21 20.19 -2.48
CA ASP A 152 2.46 20.90 -3.53
C ASP A 152 3.13 20.77 -4.90
N VAL A 153 2.56 19.93 -5.77
CA VAL A 153 2.79 20.04 -7.21
C VAL A 153 2.00 21.28 -7.64
N GLY A 154 2.69 22.41 -7.61
CA GLY A 154 2.10 23.73 -7.68
C GLY A 154 1.03 23.89 -8.75
N GLY A 155 -0.10 24.50 -8.35
CA GLY A 155 -0.93 25.36 -9.20
C GLY A 155 -1.47 24.79 -10.51
N ALA A 156 -1.44 23.48 -10.76
CA ALA A 156 -1.97 22.94 -12.00
C ALA A 156 -3.49 23.23 -12.11
N PRO A 157 -3.97 23.68 -13.28
CA PRO A 157 -5.39 23.89 -13.52
C PRO A 157 -6.19 22.59 -13.27
N PRO A 158 -7.48 22.69 -12.91
CA PRO A 158 -8.32 21.52 -12.74
C PRO A 158 -8.38 20.74 -14.05
N ALA A 159 -8.08 19.44 -13.98
CA ALA A 159 -8.29 18.46 -15.04
C ALA A 159 -7.83 18.89 -16.44
N ASN A 160 -6.52 19.02 -16.66
CA ASN A 160 -6.02 18.96 -18.03
C ASN A 160 -6.03 17.49 -18.47
N THR A 161 -6.72 17.18 -19.57
CA THR A 161 -6.74 15.86 -20.22
C THR A 161 -5.38 15.43 -20.81
N THR A 162 -4.30 16.17 -20.53
CA THR A 162 -2.95 15.83 -20.99
C THR A 162 -2.45 14.63 -20.20
N VAL A 163 -2.66 13.46 -20.80
CA VAL A 163 -2.05 12.19 -20.43
C VAL A 163 -0.54 12.41 -20.28
N PRO A 164 0.06 12.11 -19.11
CA PRO A 164 1.51 12.15 -18.96
C PRO A 164 2.16 11.28 -20.03
N SER A 165 3.18 11.79 -20.70
CA SER A 165 3.92 11.04 -21.73
C SER A 165 4.59 9.77 -21.19
N HIS A 166 4.71 9.65 -19.87
CA HIS A 166 5.20 8.48 -19.17
C HIS A 166 4.41 8.31 -17.86
N LEU A 167 3.97 7.09 -17.56
CA LEU A 167 3.41 6.76 -16.24
C LEU A 167 4.56 6.60 -15.25
N SER A 168 4.38 7.02 -14.00
CA SER A 168 5.35 6.74 -12.95
C SER A 168 5.42 5.23 -12.72
N GLU A 169 6.41 4.56 -13.29
CA GLU A 169 6.69 3.16 -12.99
C GLU A 169 7.51 3.11 -11.70
N VAL A 170 6.99 2.39 -10.71
CA VAL A 170 7.71 2.08 -9.48
C VAL A 170 8.00 0.58 -9.51
N THR A 171 9.24 0.22 -9.81
CA THR A 171 9.69 -1.16 -9.84
C THR A 171 9.94 -1.65 -8.41
N CYS A 172 9.11 -2.55 -7.92
CA CYS A 172 9.23 -3.17 -6.59
C CYS A 172 10.09 -4.45 -6.65
N ASP A 173 11.32 -4.34 -7.13
CA ASP A 173 12.20 -5.50 -7.27
C ASP A 173 12.69 -5.99 -5.89
N PRO A 174 12.63 -7.30 -5.59
CA PRO A 174 13.13 -7.83 -4.33
C PRO A 174 14.65 -7.63 -4.21
N PRO A 175 15.17 -7.26 -3.03
CA PRO A 175 16.60 -7.08 -2.82
C PRO A 175 17.33 -8.40 -3.08
N ARG A 176 18.49 -8.31 -3.74
CA ARG A 176 19.33 -9.49 -4.00
C ARG A 176 19.90 -10.04 -2.70
N CYS A 177 19.84 -11.36 -2.53
CA CYS A 177 20.47 -12.03 -1.40
C CYS A 177 22.00 -11.85 -1.47
N PRO A 178 22.65 -11.23 -0.47
CA PRO A 178 24.10 -11.07 -0.45
C PRO A 178 24.82 -12.34 0.02
N LEU A 179 24.09 -13.29 0.62
CA LEU A 179 24.65 -14.51 1.22
C LEU A 179 24.59 -15.70 0.27
N HIS A 180 25.57 -16.61 0.40
CA HIS A 180 25.49 -17.92 -0.24
C HIS A 180 24.37 -18.76 0.38
N VAL A 181 23.79 -19.67 -0.41
CA VAL A 181 22.63 -20.49 0.01
C VAL A 181 22.90 -21.28 1.30
N ASP A 182 24.12 -21.80 1.48
CA ASP A 182 24.49 -22.55 2.68
C ASP A 182 24.47 -21.68 3.93
N VAL A 183 24.91 -20.42 3.82
CA VAL A 183 24.91 -19.45 4.93
C VAL A 183 23.48 -19.07 5.29
N VAL A 184 22.60 -18.91 4.29
CA VAL A 184 21.16 -18.67 4.53
C VAL A 184 20.53 -19.85 5.26
N SER A 185 20.85 -21.09 4.87
CA SER A 185 20.38 -22.29 5.57
C SER A 185 20.86 -22.33 7.03
N MET A 186 22.13 -21.98 7.28
CA MET A 186 22.68 -21.90 8.64
C MET A 186 22.00 -20.80 9.46
N LEU A 187 21.76 -19.62 8.88
CA LEU A 187 21.00 -18.54 9.51
C LEU A 187 19.59 -19.01 9.90
N ASN A 188 18.87 -19.63 8.97
CA ASN A 188 17.51 -20.11 9.22
C ASN A 188 17.48 -21.16 10.35
N GLN A 189 18.44 -22.09 10.35
CA GLN A 189 18.56 -23.09 11.41
C GLN A 189 18.84 -22.43 12.76
N HIS A 190 19.80 -21.51 12.81
CA HIS A 190 20.12 -20.72 14.00
C HIS A 190 18.89 -20.00 14.55
N LEU A 191 18.15 -19.28 13.70
CA LEU A 191 16.98 -18.53 14.14
C LEU A 191 15.85 -19.44 14.61
N SER A 192 15.55 -20.52 13.88
CA SER A 192 14.49 -21.47 14.26
C SER A 192 14.77 -22.22 15.56
N HIS A 193 16.04 -22.40 15.92
CA HIS A 193 16.45 -23.05 17.15
C HIS A 193 16.28 -22.14 18.39
N HIS A 194 16.45 -20.83 18.21
CA HIS A 194 16.47 -19.86 19.31
C HIS A 194 15.19 -19.04 19.47
N PHE A 195 14.38 -18.93 18.42
CA PHE A 195 13.20 -18.06 18.38
C PHE A 195 11.98 -18.80 17.86
N ASP A 196 10.82 -18.44 18.41
CA ASP A 196 9.54 -18.75 17.78
C ASP A 196 9.29 -17.79 16.61
N LEU A 197 9.52 -18.28 15.39
CA LEU A 197 9.36 -17.51 14.15
C LEU A 197 7.89 -17.18 13.82
N ALA A 198 6.93 -17.86 14.46
CA ALA A 198 5.51 -17.59 14.27
C ALA A 198 4.99 -16.47 15.19
N SER A 199 5.79 -16.04 16.18
CA SER A 199 5.38 -15.04 17.14
C SER A 199 5.10 -13.67 16.49
N ARG A 200 4.06 -13.00 17.01
CA ARG A 200 3.67 -11.64 16.63
C ARG A 200 4.21 -10.58 17.59
N ASP A 201 4.98 -10.98 18.59
CA ASP A 201 5.58 -10.06 19.55
C ASP A 201 6.71 -9.25 18.91
N MET A 202 6.56 -7.92 18.90
CA MET A 202 7.57 -6.99 18.36
C MET A 202 8.87 -6.98 19.16
N VAL A 203 8.82 -7.27 20.48
CA VAL A 203 10.02 -7.37 21.30
C VAL A 203 10.83 -8.60 20.90
N LEU A 204 10.17 -9.73 20.65
CA LEU A 204 10.83 -10.94 20.15
C LEU A 204 11.40 -10.70 18.74
N ARG A 205 10.64 -10.05 17.85
CA ARG A 205 11.11 -9.69 16.49
C ARG A 205 12.35 -8.80 16.55
N ARG A 206 12.42 -7.88 17.51
CA ARG A 206 13.60 -7.03 17.74
C ARG A 206 14.81 -7.84 18.19
N GLN A 207 14.63 -8.82 19.07
CA GLN A 207 15.71 -9.73 19.48
C GLN A 207 16.16 -10.64 18.31
N LEU A 208 15.21 -11.12 17.52
CA LEU A 208 15.45 -11.91 16.32
C LEU A 208 16.27 -11.11 15.29
N TRP A 209 15.95 -9.83 15.07
CA TRP A 209 16.77 -8.92 14.26
C TRP A 209 18.21 -8.84 14.77
N ARG A 210 18.41 -8.53 16.07
CA ARG A 210 19.76 -8.41 16.65
C ARG A 210 20.58 -9.68 16.48
N SER A 211 19.97 -10.84 16.71
CA SER A 211 20.63 -12.14 16.55
C SER A 211 20.98 -12.42 15.08
N ALA A 212 20.05 -12.14 14.17
CA ALA A 212 20.26 -12.32 12.74
C ALA A 212 21.34 -11.38 12.19
N LEU A 213 21.33 -10.11 12.60
CA LEU A 213 22.31 -9.12 12.18
C LEU A 213 23.71 -9.50 12.68
N ALA A 214 23.84 -9.86 13.96
CA ALA A 214 25.10 -10.31 14.53
C ALA A 214 25.61 -11.59 13.85
N PHE A 215 24.71 -12.51 13.50
CA PHE A 215 25.05 -13.67 12.68
C PHE A 215 25.54 -13.22 11.31
N CYS A 216 24.87 -12.30 10.61
CA CYS A 216 25.24 -11.97 9.23
C CYS A 216 26.41 -10.98 9.11
N THR A 217 26.78 -10.26 10.17
CA THR A 217 27.81 -9.20 10.14
C THR A 217 29.13 -9.65 9.49
N PRO A 218 29.68 -10.86 9.75
CA PRO A 218 30.91 -11.32 9.08
C PRO A 218 30.81 -11.49 7.56
N TRP A 219 29.60 -11.51 7.00
CA TRP A 219 29.34 -11.72 5.58
C TRP A 219 28.80 -10.46 4.88
N PHE A 220 28.46 -9.42 5.63
CA PHE A 220 28.05 -8.12 5.11
C PHE A 220 29.30 -7.24 5.02
N GLU A 221 30.03 -7.36 3.91
CA GLU A 221 31.14 -6.46 3.52
C GLU A 221 30.63 -5.26 2.72
#